data_AF-A0A524NJI7-F1
#
_entry.id   AF-A0A524NJI7-F1
#
_cell.length_a   1.000
_cell.length_b   1.000
_cell.length_c   1.000
_cell.angle_alpha   90.00
_cell.angle_beta   90.00
_cell.angle_gamma   90.00
#
_symmetry.space_group_name_H-M   'P 1'
#
loop_
_entity.id
_entity.type
_entity.pdbx_description
1 polymer ?
#
loop_
_entity_poly.entity_id
_entity_poly.type
_entity_poly.pdbx_seq_one_letter_code
_entity_poly.pdbx_strand_id
1 'polypeptide(L)'
;MKTTRTTRTIATAIHDTIADGATTIEEIHRSIADLSLELLGTFRPLGQPIEELHDLQSRAITSAYGLFRRANDRVEEVVTDVLAD
;
A
#
# COMPACT_ATOMS: atom_id res chain seq x y z
N MET A 1 -1.61 9.59 -33.63
CA MET A 1 -2.88 9.15 -33.01
C MET A 1 -2.90 7.71 -32.49
N LYS A 2 -2.44 6.66 -33.22
CA LYS A 2 -2.42 5.28 -32.66
C LYS A 2 -1.43 5.09 -31.51
N THR A 3 -0.24 5.69 -31.59
CA THR A 3 0.85 5.51 -30.61
C THR A 3 0.50 6.05 -29.22
N THR A 4 -0.10 7.24 -29.14
CA THR A 4 -0.50 7.89 -27.88
C THR A 4 -1.54 7.09 -27.10
N ARG A 5 -2.44 6.39 -27.81
CA ARG A 5 -3.45 5.52 -27.18
C ARG A 5 -2.82 4.31 -26.51
N THR A 6 -1.86 3.67 -27.19
CA THR A 6 -1.10 2.54 -26.63
C THR A 6 -0.29 2.96 -25.41
N THR A 7 0.38 4.11 -25.46
CA THR A 7 1.17 4.61 -24.32
C THR A 7 0.29 4.89 -23.10
N ARG A 8 -0.90 5.46 -23.28
CA ARG A 8 -1.86 5.68 -22.18
C ARG A 8 -2.35 4.36 -21.58
N THR A 9 -2.67 3.37 -22.41
CA THR A 9 -3.06 2.03 -21.93
C THR A 9 -1.94 1.37 -21.11
N ILE A 10 -0.69 1.50 -21.55
CA ILE A 10 0.46 0.98 -20.79
C ILE A 10 0.63 1.73 -19.46
N ALA A 11 0.49 3.05 -19.47
CA ALA A 11 0.59 3.87 -18.25
C ALA A 11 -0.45 3.46 -17.19
N THR A 12 -1.72 3.34 -17.59
CA THR A 12 -2.79 2.85 -16.69
C THR A 12 -2.50 1.43 -16.20
N ALA A 13 -2.05 0.52 -17.08
CA ALA A 13 -1.70 -0.84 -16.66
C ALA A 13 -0.55 -0.88 -15.63
N ILE A 14 0.47 -0.02 -15.78
CA ILE A 14 1.55 0.13 -14.81
C ILE A 14 1.02 0.69 -13.48
N HIS A 15 0.22 1.76 -13.54
CA HIS A 15 -0.41 2.37 -12.38
C HIS A 15 -1.20 1.32 -11.57
N ASP A 16 -2.09 0.58 -12.24
CA ASP A 16 -2.94 -0.43 -11.60
C ASP A 16 -2.10 -1.57 -11.01
N THR A 17 -1.08 -2.03 -11.75
CA THR A 17 -0.15 -3.07 -11.25
C THR A 17 0.58 -2.64 -9.98
N ILE A 18 1.02 -1.38 -9.91
CA ILE A 18 1.68 -0.84 -8.72
C ILE A 18 0.69 -0.72 -7.56
N ALA A 19 -0.55 -0.28 -7.82
CA ALA A 19 -1.59 -0.16 -6.80
C ALA A 19 -1.98 -1.53 -6.21
N ASP A 20 -2.17 -2.54 -7.06
CA ASP A 20 -2.46 -3.92 -6.66
C ASP A 20 -1.29 -4.54 -5.89
N GLY A 21 -0.06 -4.29 -6.36
CA GLY A 21 1.16 -4.70 -5.67
C GLY A 21 1.28 -4.07 -4.28
N ALA A 22 1.00 -2.77 -4.14
CA ALA A 22 1.01 -2.08 -2.86
C ALA A 22 -0.02 -2.68 -1.88
N THR A 23 -1.21 -3.01 -2.37
CA THR A 23 -2.26 -3.67 -1.58
C THR A 23 -1.82 -5.05 -1.11
N THR A 24 -1.27 -5.86 -2.01
CA THR A 24 -0.78 -7.22 -1.69
C THR A 24 0.33 -7.18 -0.63
N ILE A 25 1.30 -6.28 -0.80
CA ILE A 25 2.41 -6.15 0.17
C ILE A 25 1.90 -5.59 1.50
N GLU A 26 0.91 -4.68 1.51
CA GLU A 26 0.26 -4.20 2.74
C GLU A 26 -0.37 -5.36 3.53
N GLU A 27 -1.10 -6.25 2.86
CA GLU A 27 -1.72 -7.43 3.49
C GLU A 27 -0.68 -8.42 4.03
N ILE A 28 0.40 -8.66 3.29
CA ILE A 28 1.51 -9.50 3.75
C ILE A 28 2.17 -8.90 4.98
N HIS A 29 2.45 -7.59 4.96
CA HIS A 29 3.07 -6.89 6.08
C HIS A 29 2.16 -6.94 7.32
N ARG A 30 0.85 -6.72 7.15
CA ARG A 30 -0.13 -6.85 8.24
C ARG A 30 -0.18 -8.27 8.80
N SER A 31 -0.19 -9.29 7.94
CA SER A 31 -0.16 -10.70 8.42
C SER A 31 1.09 -11.02 9.25
N ILE A 32 2.25 -10.53 8.84
CA ILE A 32 3.52 -10.74 9.57
C ILE A 32 3.51 -9.98 10.91
N ALA A 33 2.99 -8.76 10.89
CA ALA A 33 2.79 -7.92 12.06
C ALA A 33 1.91 -8.60 13.11
N ASP A 34 0.74 -9.07 12.68
CA ASP A 34 -0.27 -9.69 13.54
C ASP A 34 0.28 -10.97 14.18
N LEU A 35 0.98 -11.82 13.40
CA LEU A 35 1.63 -13.03 13.92
C LEU A 35 2.62 -12.72 15.06
N SER A 36 3.37 -11.62 14.94
CA SER A 36 4.34 -11.22 15.96
C SER A 36 3.65 -10.84 17.27
N LEU A 37 2.50 -10.17 17.19
CA LEU A 37 1.71 -9.76 18.34
C LEU A 37 0.92 -10.92 18.95
N GLU A 38 0.39 -11.83 18.14
CA GLU A 38 -0.26 -13.06 18.61
C GLU A 38 0.70 -13.90 19.46
N LEU A 39 1.95 -14.06 19.01
CA LEU A 39 2.99 -14.77 19.78
C LEU A 39 3.25 -14.11 21.14
N LEU A 40 3.32 -12.77 21.17
CA LEU A 40 3.49 -12.02 22.41
C LEU A 40 2.25 -12.06 23.31
N GLY A 41 1.05 -12.13 22.72
CA GLY A 41 -0.25 -12.16 23.40
C GLY A 41 -0.47 -13.42 24.22
N THR A 42 0.27 -14.48 23.93
CA THR A 42 0.29 -15.70 24.77
C THR A 42 0.85 -15.46 26.17
N PHE A 43 1.60 -14.37 26.38
CA PHE A 43 2.07 -13.96 27.71
C PHE A 43 1.04 -13.07 28.41
N ARG A 44 0.29 -13.67 29.36
CA ARG A 44 -0.83 -13.05 30.11
C ARG A 44 -0.64 -11.63 30.66
N PRO A 45 0.53 -11.14 31.12
CA PRO A 45 0.62 -9.79 31.68
C PRO A 45 0.61 -8.66 30.62
N LEU A 46 0.56 -8.97 29.31
CA LEU A 46 0.76 -7.99 28.24
C LEU A 46 -0.48 -7.67 27.39
N GLY A 47 -1.68 -8.12 27.78
CA GLY A 47 -2.91 -7.98 26.96
C GLY A 47 -3.17 -6.56 26.44
N GLN A 48 -3.40 -5.58 27.34
CA GLN A 48 -3.68 -4.20 26.95
C GLN A 48 -2.51 -3.54 26.19
N PRO A 49 -1.24 -3.62 26.64
CA PRO A 49 -0.12 -3.10 25.85
C PRO A 49 -0.01 -3.68 24.43
N ILE A 50 -0.39 -4.94 24.23
CA ILE A 50 -0.36 -5.59 22.92
C ILE A 50 -1.48 -5.06 22.00
N GLU A 51 -2.67 -4.80 22.54
CA GLU A 51 -3.75 -4.15 21.78
C GLU A 51 -3.36 -2.73 21.33
N GLU A 52 -2.76 -1.94 22.22
CA GLU A 52 -2.27 -0.60 21.88
C GLU A 52 -1.17 -0.63 20.80
N LEU A 53 -0.26 -1.62 20.87
CA LEU A 53 0.76 -1.84 19.86
C LEU A 53 0.17 -2.27 18.52
N HIS A 54 -0.84 -3.15 18.54
CA HIS A 54 -1.56 -3.59 17.34
C HIS A 54 -2.19 -2.39 16.61
N ASP A 55 -2.89 -1.53 17.34
CA ASP A 55 -3.55 -0.35 16.77
C ASP A 55 -2.54 0.65 16.21
N LEU A 56 -1.45 0.88 16.92
CA LEU A 56 -0.36 1.74 16.45
C LEU A 56 0.26 1.20 15.17
N GLN A 57 0.55 -0.10 15.14
CA GLN A 57 1.15 -0.78 13.98
C GLN A 57 0.21 -0.75 12.78
N SER A 58 -1.07 -1.09 12.97
CA SER A 58 -2.09 -1.04 11.92
C SER A 58 -2.17 0.34 11.27
N ARG A 59 -2.21 1.41 12.09
CA ARG A 59 -2.20 2.79 11.60
C ARG A 59 -0.91 3.14 10.86
N ALA A 60 0.25 2.73 11.37
CA ALA A 60 1.54 2.99 10.75
C ALA A 60 1.65 2.31 9.37
N ILE A 61 1.25 1.04 9.28
CA ILE A 61 1.20 0.27 8.03
C ILE A 61 0.29 0.97 7.03
N THR A 62 -0.98 1.22 7.38
CA THR A 62 -1.93 1.88 6.48
C THR A 62 -1.45 3.27 6.04
N SER A 63 -0.81 4.03 6.93
CA SER A 63 -0.26 5.34 6.58
C SER A 63 0.91 5.25 5.59
N ALA A 64 1.79 4.27 5.77
CA ALA A 64 2.92 4.03 4.87
C ALA A 64 2.45 3.61 3.47
N TYR A 65 1.56 2.61 3.37
CA TYR A 65 1.00 2.18 2.07
C TYR A 65 0.09 3.23 1.44
N GLY A 66 -0.59 4.04 2.25
CA GLY A 66 -1.29 5.23 1.76
C GLY A 66 -0.38 6.26 1.10
N LEU A 67 0.86 6.42 1.58
CA LEU A 67 1.85 7.28 0.92
C LEU A 67 2.29 6.70 -0.43
N PHE A 68 2.52 5.38 -0.51
CA PHE A 68 2.86 4.72 -1.77
C PHE A 68 1.76 4.88 -2.82
N ARG A 69 0.50 4.69 -2.44
CA ARG A 69 -0.65 4.91 -3.34
C ARG A 69 -0.71 6.36 -3.84
N ARG A 70 -0.63 7.36 -2.95
CA ARG A 70 -0.61 8.77 -3.37
C ARG A 70 0.56 9.12 -4.30
N ALA A 71 1.73 8.52 -4.08
CA ALA A 71 2.86 8.71 -4.97
C ALA A 71 2.59 8.11 -6.36
N ASN A 72 1.97 6.93 -6.42
CA ASN A 72 1.54 6.29 -7.67
C ASN A 72 0.50 7.13 -8.41
N ASP A 73 -0.52 7.62 -7.71
CA ASP A 73 -1.56 8.51 -8.26
C ASP A 73 -0.91 9.77 -8.87
N ARG A 74 0.06 10.37 -8.16
CA ARG A 74 0.76 11.57 -8.65
C ARG A 74 1.61 11.28 -9.89
N VAL A 75 2.20 10.09 -9.99
CA VAL A 75 2.93 9.66 -11.20
C VAL A 75 1.96 9.48 -12.37
N GLU A 76 0.79 8.88 -12.15
CA GLU A 76 -0.24 8.74 -13.18
C GLU A 76 -0.74 10.09 -13.70
N GLU A 77 -0.98 11.06 -12.81
CA GLU A 77 -1.34 12.43 -13.18
C GLU A 77 -0.29 13.05 -14.10
N VAL A 78 0.98 13.01 -13.70
CA VAL A 78 2.09 13.57 -14.51
C VAL A 78 2.21 12.88 -15.86
N VAL A 79 2.10 11.55 -15.89
CA VAL A 79 2.15 10.80 -17.16
C VAL A 79 0.95 11.14 -18.04
N THR A 80 -0.24 11.31 -17.46
CA THR A 80 -1.45 11.69 -18.19
C THR A 80 -1.33 13.08 -18.80
N ASP A 81 -0.82 14.05 -18.05
CA ASP A 81 -0.56 15.41 -18.53
C ASP A 81 0.44 15.39 -19.70
N VAL A 82 1.56 14.67 -19.56
CA VAL A 82 2.59 14.55 -20.61
C VAL A 82 2.06 13.84 -21.87
N LEU A 83 1.12 12.91 -21.73
CA LEU A 83 0.50 12.20 -22.86
C LEU A 83 -0.73 12.91 -23.43
N ALA A 84 -1.16 14.03 -22.83
CA ALA A 84 -2.24 14.87 -23.35
C ALA A 84 -1.71 15.94 -24.32
N ASP A 85 -0.45 16.36 -24.17
CA ASP A 85 0.32 17.19 -25.11
C ASP A 85 0.81 16.39 -26.35
#